data_AF-A0A7Y4R277-F1
#
_entry.id   AF-A0A7Y4R277-F1
#
_cell.length_a   1.000
_cell.length_b   1.000
_cell.length_c   1.000
_cell.angle_alpha   90.00
_cell.angle_beta   90.00
_cell.angle_gamma   90.00
#
_symmetry.space_group_name_H-M   'P 1'
#
loop_
_entity.id
_entity.type
_entity.pdbx_description
1 polymer ?
#
loop_
_entity_poly.entity_id
_entity_poly.type
_entity_poly.pdbx_seq_one_letter_code
_entity_poly.pdbx_strand_id
1 'polypeptide(L)'
;YAAVWTGDNVAYDGHMMAGVRLVNSMGLSGMAFTGYDIGGFVGNADEKLFARWLCIGAFSPFFRGHTMINTRDSEPWAYGEKVEEISRNYMKLRYRLLPYLYSLFHDAAKTGMPINRSLAIPYTFDEKIYDHQFHNQYLFGPALMVAPVESSKDFVKVYLPQGNWYDLLTDQAYNGNQEMIVETPIDRLPVYVKGSSIVPMREKAGITTQDTGDTLEIHLYKGDTNNDFTLYEDDGISFDYENGAFAKRKIAYAAQEQELVIHEQDGSYQTPYKKAKIYFHGFSSLQNVWVNGAAQPLEWKEYRFINPMKHYDPVGTPPEGPKINLPFVTTLYANTKIFIRWNH
;
A
#
# COMPACT_ATOMS: atom_id res chain seq x y z
N TYR A 1 18.65 -14.05 6.58
CA TYR A 1 19.97 -13.57 7.04
C TYR A 1 20.22 -12.11 6.71
N ALA A 2 19.95 -11.62 5.50
CA ALA A 2 20.12 -10.21 5.14
C ALA A 2 19.05 -9.76 4.15
N ALA A 3 18.82 -8.45 4.07
CA ALA A 3 18.16 -7.82 2.92
C ALA A 3 19.10 -7.85 1.70
N VAL A 4 18.54 -7.81 0.48
CA VAL A 4 19.32 -7.82 -0.77
C VAL A 4 18.92 -6.65 -1.66
N TRP A 5 19.88 -5.93 -2.20
CA TRP A 5 19.63 -4.97 -3.27
C TRP A 5 20.05 -5.56 -4.62
N THR A 6 19.43 -5.07 -5.69
CA THR A 6 19.55 -5.62 -7.05
C THR A 6 20.85 -5.32 -7.79
N GLY A 7 21.79 -4.61 -7.17
CA GLY A 7 23.04 -4.22 -7.82
C GLY A 7 23.00 -2.83 -8.46
N ASP A 8 24.07 -2.50 -9.16
CA ASP A 8 24.33 -1.20 -9.78
C ASP A 8 23.44 -0.99 -11.03
N ASN A 9 22.21 -0.52 -10.83
CA ASN A 9 21.29 -0.17 -11.91
C ASN A 9 21.65 1.19 -12.56
N VAL A 10 21.02 1.52 -13.69
CA VAL A 10 21.35 2.70 -14.50
C VAL A 10 20.12 3.60 -14.57
N ALA A 11 20.32 4.91 -14.57
CA ALA A 11 19.27 5.92 -14.56
C ALA A 11 18.51 6.04 -15.90
N TYR A 12 17.71 5.03 -16.27
CA TYR A 12 16.72 5.10 -17.36
C TYR A 12 15.54 4.13 -17.15
N ASP A 13 14.43 4.38 -17.87
CA ASP A 13 13.16 3.63 -17.72
C ASP A 13 13.29 2.11 -17.82
N GLY A 14 14.15 1.62 -18.72
CA GLY A 14 14.34 0.18 -18.92
C GLY A 14 14.92 -0.51 -17.68
N HIS A 15 15.87 0.13 -16.97
CA HIS A 15 16.40 -0.40 -15.71
C HIS A 15 15.43 -0.22 -14.54
N MET A 16 14.59 0.82 -14.55
CA MET A 16 13.48 0.95 -13.61
C MET A 16 12.51 -0.22 -13.72
N MET A 17 12.05 -0.53 -14.94
CA MET A 17 11.14 -1.66 -15.18
C MET A 17 11.81 -3.01 -14.94
N ALA A 18 13.09 -3.17 -15.32
CA ALA A 18 13.85 -4.39 -15.03
C ALA A 18 14.01 -4.62 -13.53
N GLY A 19 14.26 -3.57 -12.74
CA GLY A 19 14.35 -3.63 -11.28
C GLY A 19 13.06 -4.14 -10.63
N VAL A 20 11.90 -3.66 -11.08
CA VAL A 20 10.59 -4.19 -10.65
C VAL A 20 10.49 -5.69 -10.91
N ARG A 21 10.76 -6.13 -12.15
CA ARG A 21 10.67 -7.55 -12.51
C ARG A 21 11.65 -8.41 -11.71
N LEU A 22 12.85 -7.89 -11.45
CA LEU A 22 13.86 -8.58 -10.67
C LEU A 22 13.43 -8.73 -9.21
N VAL A 23 12.88 -7.68 -8.58
CA VAL A 23 12.30 -7.76 -7.22
C VAL A 23 11.17 -8.80 -7.14
N ASN A 24 10.27 -8.83 -8.13
CA ASN A 24 9.20 -9.83 -8.18
C ASN A 24 9.76 -11.26 -8.34
N SER A 25 10.80 -11.44 -9.16
CA SER A 25 11.44 -12.75 -9.40
C SER A 25 12.22 -13.23 -8.18
N MET A 26 12.90 -12.32 -7.48
CA MET A 26 13.56 -12.61 -6.20
C MET A 26 12.54 -13.00 -5.13
N GLY A 27 11.38 -12.34 -5.11
CA GLY A 27 10.27 -12.73 -4.23
C GLY A 27 9.79 -14.16 -4.45
N LEU A 28 9.62 -14.57 -5.72
CA LEU A 28 9.31 -15.97 -6.08
C LEU A 28 10.42 -16.96 -5.69
N SER A 29 11.66 -16.47 -5.55
CA SER A 29 12.82 -17.25 -5.13
C SER A 29 13.04 -17.24 -3.61
N GLY A 30 12.05 -16.78 -2.82
CA GLY A 30 12.10 -16.77 -1.35
C GLY A 30 12.84 -15.57 -0.74
N MET A 31 13.14 -14.53 -1.53
CA MET A 31 13.76 -13.30 -1.03
C MET A 31 12.72 -12.18 -0.86
N ALA A 32 12.16 -12.08 0.35
CA ALA A 32 11.08 -11.13 0.64
C ALA A 32 11.55 -9.68 0.86
N PHE A 33 12.77 -9.46 1.35
CA PHE A 33 13.31 -8.12 1.65
C PHE A 33 14.33 -7.68 0.60
N THR A 34 13.81 -7.26 -0.56
CA THR A 34 14.64 -6.86 -1.69
C THR A 34 14.23 -5.53 -2.32
N GLY A 35 15.16 -4.88 -3.03
CA GLY A 35 14.91 -3.58 -3.66
C GLY A 35 15.99 -3.13 -4.64
N TYR A 36 15.75 -1.98 -5.25
CA TYR A 36 16.62 -1.35 -6.24
C TYR A 36 17.00 0.06 -5.82
N ASP A 37 18.01 0.62 -6.47
CA ASP A 37 18.43 2.00 -6.23
C ASP A 37 17.54 2.96 -7.02
N ILE A 38 16.67 3.65 -6.29
CA ILE A 38 15.71 4.60 -6.87
C ILE A 38 16.47 5.78 -7.45
N GLY A 39 16.14 6.11 -8.70
CA GLY A 39 16.89 7.10 -9.49
C GLY A 39 18.01 6.50 -10.35
N GLY A 40 18.41 5.25 -10.07
CA GLY A 40 19.53 4.59 -10.75
C GLY A 40 20.87 4.94 -10.11
N PHE A 41 21.70 3.92 -9.89
CA PHE A 41 23.05 4.09 -9.33
C PHE A 41 23.99 4.77 -10.33
N VAL A 42 24.01 4.33 -11.59
CA VAL A 42 24.85 4.89 -12.66
C VAL A 42 24.09 5.95 -13.46
N GLY A 43 24.70 7.12 -13.63
CA GLY A 43 24.16 8.21 -14.43
C GLY A 43 23.27 9.15 -13.61
N ASN A 44 22.53 10.02 -14.30
CA ASN A 44 21.70 11.03 -13.66
C ASN A 44 20.25 10.85 -14.10
N ALA A 45 19.35 10.58 -13.16
CA ALA A 45 17.93 10.67 -13.45
C ALA A 45 17.54 12.12 -13.76
N ASP A 46 16.59 12.27 -14.68
CA ASP A 46 15.83 13.50 -14.78
C ASP A 46 14.71 13.53 -13.73
N GLU A 47 13.98 14.64 -13.67
CA GLU A 47 12.91 14.87 -12.72
C GLU A 47 11.76 13.85 -12.86
N LYS A 48 11.39 13.50 -14.10
CA LYS A 48 10.30 12.57 -14.39
C LYS A 48 10.67 11.16 -13.96
N LEU A 49 11.88 10.73 -14.29
CA LEU A 49 12.41 9.42 -13.95
C LEU A 49 12.52 9.25 -12.44
N PHE A 50 13.13 10.20 -11.74
CA PHE A 50 13.27 10.10 -10.29
C PHE A 50 11.90 10.07 -9.58
N ALA A 51 10.99 10.99 -9.95
CA ALA A 51 9.65 11.03 -9.37
C ALA A 51 8.89 9.70 -9.60
N ARG A 52 8.88 9.20 -10.85
CA ARG A 52 8.20 7.95 -11.19
C ARG A 52 8.80 6.75 -10.47
N TRP A 53 10.13 6.66 -10.42
CA TRP A 53 10.82 5.56 -9.76
C TRP A 53 10.57 5.57 -8.25
N LEU A 54 10.51 6.75 -7.64
CA LEU A 54 10.18 6.88 -6.22
C LEU A 54 8.73 6.48 -5.92
N CYS A 55 7.77 6.89 -6.75
CA CYS A 55 6.38 6.45 -6.63
C CYS A 55 6.26 4.92 -6.67
N ILE A 56 6.95 4.26 -7.62
CA ILE A 56 6.98 2.79 -7.72
C ILE A 56 7.69 2.19 -6.50
N GLY A 57 8.84 2.74 -6.12
CA GLY A 57 9.65 2.30 -5.00
C GLY A 57 8.92 2.37 -3.65
N ALA A 58 7.97 3.30 -3.49
CA ALA A 58 7.14 3.38 -2.29
C ALA A 58 6.32 2.09 -2.04
N PHE A 59 6.12 1.27 -3.08
CA PHE A 59 5.51 -0.05 -3.04
C PHE A 59 6.51 -1.18 -3.32
N SER A 60 7.76 -1.03 -2.88
CA SER A 60 8.78 -2.08 -2.88
C SER A 60 9.09 -2.55 -1.45
N PRO A 61 9.63 -3.76 -1.23
CA PRO A 61 9.98 -4.23 0.10
C PRO A 61 11.10 -3.39 0.71
N PHE A 62 12.17 -3.15 -0.06
CA PHE A 62 13.30 -2.30 0.32
C PHE A 62 13.30 -0.99 -0.47
N PHE A 63 13.00 0.11 0.21
CA PHE A 63 12.80 1.44 -0.36
C PHE A 63 14.00 2.34 -0.05
N ARG A 64 14.91 2.52 -1.03
CA ARG A 64 16.17 3.25 -0.88
C ARG A 64 16.48 4.10 -2.13
N GLY A 65 16.94 5.34 -1.92
CA GLY A 65 17.67 6.12 -2.93
C GLY A 65 19.18 5.90 -2.77
N HIS A 66 19.90 5.70 -3.87
CA HIS A 66 21.35 5.49 -3.87
C HIS A 66 21.93 5.90 -5.23
N THR A 67 23.07 6.57 -5.23
CA THR A 67 23.73 7.14 -6.40
C THR A 67 25.24 6.94 -6.29
N MET A 68 25.94 6.84 -7.42
CA MET A 68 27.39 6.71 -7.45
C MET A 68 28.11 8.04 -7.12
N ILE A 69 29.43 8.00 -7.02
CA ILE A 69 30.23 9.23 -6.90
C ILE A 69 30.14 10.06 -8.19
N ASN A 70 30.11 11.38 -8.07
CA ASN A 70 30.05 12.34 -9.18
C ASN A 70 28.77 12.27 -10.03
N THR A 71 27.67 11.80 -9.46
CA THR A 71 26.31 11.91 -10.02
C THR A 71 25.43 12.77 -9.12
N ARG A 72 24.24 13.12 -9.59
CA ARG A 72 23.25 13.90 -8.84
C ARG A 72 22.88 13.14 -7.57
N ASP A 73 22.70 13.92 -6.51
CA ASP A 73 22.18 13.52 -5.22
C ASP A 73 20.86 12.72 -5.35
N SER A 74 20.63 11.76 -4.45
CA SER A 74 19.43 10.90 -4.43
C SER A 74 18.32 11.44 -3.53
N GLU A 75 18.50 12.63 -2.99
CA GLU A 75 17.53 13.30 -2.15
C GLU A 75 16.46 13.98 -3.01
N PRO A 76 15.16 13.87 -2.65
CA PRO A 76 14.09 14.40 -3.49
C PRO A 76 14.20 15.88 -3.87
N TRP A 77 14.75 16.72 -2.99
CA TRP A 77 14.92 18.16 -3.24
C TRP A 77 15.97 18.48 -4.32
N ALA A 78 16.86 17.53 -4.66
CA ALA A 78 17.81 17.69 -5.76
C ALA A 78 17.15 17.71 -7.15
N TYR A 79 15.84 17.39 -7.22
CA TYR A 79 15.03 17.31 -8.44
C TYR A 79 13.93 18.38 -8.48
N GLY A 80 14.02 19.41 -7.63
CA GLY A 80 13.08 20.54 -7.58
C GLY A 80 11.84 20.28 -6.73
N GLU A 81 11.13 21.36 -6.40
CA GLU A 81 10.06 21.37 -5.39
C GLU A 81 8.89 20.44 -5.74
N LYS A 82 8.56 20.32 -7.05
CA LYS A 82 7.52 19.42 -7.52
C LYS A 82 7.86 17.95 -7.24
N VAL A 83 9.09 17.52 -7.54
CA VAL A 83 9.54 16.15 -7.28
C VAL A 83 9.67 15.90 -5.79
N GLU A 84 10.16 16.88 -5.02
CA GLU A 84 10.21 16.80 -3.56
C GLU A 84 8.82 16.55 -2.95
N GLU A 85 7.78 17.24 -3.45
CA GLU A 85 6.43 17.07 -2.95
C GLU A 85 5.78 15.75 -3.35
N ILE A 86 5.92 15.32 -4.61
CA ILE A 86 5.50 13.98 -5.04
C ILE A 86 6.14 12.93 -4.13
N SER A 87 7.44 13.08 -3.89
CA SER A 87 8.20 12.15 -3.05
C SER A 87 7.69 12.13 -1.63
N ARG A 88 7.49 13.29 -1.02
CA ARG A 88 6.93 13.43 0.32
C ARG A 88 5.56 12.77 0.43
N ASN A 89 4.71 12.90 -0.58
CA ASN A 89 3.39 12.30 -0.60
C ASN A 89 3.43 10.76 -0.60
N TYR A 90 4.21 10.14 -1.48
CA TYR A 90 4.34 8.67 -1.51
C TYR A 90 5.10 8.11 -0.31
N MET A 91 6.10 8.83 0.21
CA MET A 91 6.76 8.49 1.47
C MET A 91 5.77 8.49 2.63
N LYS A 92 4.93 9.53 2.74
CA LYS A 92 3.88 9.58 3.77
C LYS A 92 2.86 8.45 3.62
N LEU A 93 2.44 8.12 2.39
CA LEU A 93 1.56 6.98 2.13
C LEU A 93 2.21 5.67 2.61
N ARG A 94 3.48 5.43 2.27
CA ARG A 94 4.23 4.26 2.74
C ARG A 94 4.33 4.20 4.27
N TYR A 95 4.61 5.33 4.93
CA TYR A 95 4.68 5.40 6.39
C TYR A 95 3.34 5.08 7.05
N ARG A 96 2.23 5.52 6.44
CA ARG A 96 0.89 5.14 6.91
C ARG A 96 0.61 3.66 6.71
N LEU A 97 1.13 3.04 5.65
CA LEU A 97 1.02 1.61 5.37
C LEU A 97 1.93 0.72 6.25
N LEU A 98 2.71 1.27 7.20
CA LEU A 98 3.61 0.46 8.02
C LEU A 98 2.92 -0.69 8.78
N PRO A 99 1.71 -0.57 9.36
CA PRO A 99 1.04 -1.70 10.00
C PRO A 99 0.76 -2.85 9.02
N TYR A 100 0.29 -2.52 7.81
CA TYR A 100 0.14 -3.48 6.71
C TYR A 100 1.48 -4.11 6.33
N LEU A 101 2.48 -3.29 6.00
CA LEU A 101 3.80 -3.75 5.54
C LEU A 101 4.54 -4.59 6.57
N TYR A 102 4.53 -4.19 7.84
CA TYR A 102 5.21 -4.91 8.92
C TYR A 102 4.58 -6.30 9.15
N SER A 103 3.25 -6.36 9.07
CA SER A 103 2.52 -7.64 9.13
C SER A 103 2.84 -8.55 7.94
N LEU A 104 3.06 -8.00 6.74
CA LEU A 104 3.53 -8.79 5.59
C LEU A 104 4.95 -9.32 5.79
N PHE A 105 5.84 -8.58 6.44
CA PHE A 105 7.17 -9.08 6.78
C PHE A 105 7.11 -10.21 7.82
N HIS A 106 6.20 -10.14 8.78
CA HIS A 106 5.92 -11.26 9.66
C HIS A 106 5.42 -12.49 8.89
N ASP A 107 4.43 -12.33 7.99
CA ASP A 107 3.94 -13.40 7.11
C ASP A 107 5.09 -14.00 6.29
N ALA A 108 5.89 -13.17 5.63
CA ALA A 108 7.05 -13.59 4.85
C ALA A 108 8.06 -14.40 5.66
N ALA A 109 8.33 -14.00 6.91
CA ALA A 109 9.24 -14.72 7.80
C ALA A 109 8.70 -16.10 8.24
N LYS A 110 7.37 -16.29 8.23
CA LYS A 110 6.73 -17.55 8.62
C LYS A 110 6.42 -18.47 7.44
N THR A 111 6.06 -17.91 6.29
CA THR A 111 5.52 -18.66 5.15
C THR A 111 6.39 -18.59 3.90
N GLY A 112 7.33 -17.64 3.84
CA GLY A 112 8.12 -17.36 2.64
C GLY A 112 7.38 -16.56 1.57
N MET A 113 6.12 -16.18 1.80
CA MET A 113 5.35 -15.38 0.86
C MET A 113 5.99 -13.99 0.68
N PRO A 114 6.28 -13.54 -0.55
CA PRO A 114 6.96 -12.27 -0.73
C PRO A 114 6.05 -11.07 -0.44
N ILE A 115 6.68 -9.92 -0.19
CA ILE A 115 5.97 -8.64 -0.06
C ILE A 115 5.52 -8.16 -1.45
N ASN A 116 6.45 -8.08 -2.41
CA ASN A 116 6.11 -7.92 -3.82
C ASN A 116 5.78 -9.29 -4.42
N ARG A 117 4.50 -9.55 -4.61
CA ARG A 117 3.94 -10.80 -5.11
C ARG A 117 3.71 -10.68 -6.61
N SER A 118 4.39 -11.54 -7.38
CA SER A 118 4.04 -11.74 -8.78
C SER A 118 2.56 -12.10 -8.90
N LEU A 119 1.88 -11.57 -9.93
CA LEU A 119 0.49 -11.94 -10.23
C LEU A 119 0.33 -13.44 -10.50
N ALA A 120 1.41 -14.12 -10.88
CA ALA A 120 1.41 -15.57 -11.08
C ALA A 120 1.11 -16.38 -9.80
N ILE A 121 1.25 -15.79 -8.61
CA ILE A 121 0.95 -16.46 -7.34
C ILE A 121 -0.58 -16.69 -7.22
N PRO A 122 -1.45 -15.66 -7.25
CA PRO A 122 -2.90 -15.86 -7.18
C PRO A 122 -3.59 -16.09 -8.54
N TYR A 123 -2.96 -15.76 -9.67
CA TYR A 123 -3.57 -15.81 -11.00
C TYR A 123 -2.76 -16.67 -11.99
N THR A 124 -2.26 -17.82 -11.53
CA THR A 124 -1.32 -18.67 -12.30
C THR A 124 -1.80 -19.03 -13.70
N PHE A 125 -3.11 -19.27 -13.88
CA PHE A 125 -3.71 -19.73 -15.14
C PHE A 125 -4.31 -18.61 -15.98
N ASP A 126 -4.08 -17.35 -15.61
CA ASP A 126 -4.51 -16.20 -16.38
C ASP A 126 -3.41 -15.84 -17.40
N GLU A 127 -3.64 -16.07 -18.68
CA GLU A 127 -2.62 -15.81 -19.71
C GLU A 127 -2.27 -14.32 -19.82
N LYS A 128 -3.20 -13.42 -19.48
CA LYS A 128 -3.01 -11.98 -19.65
C LYS A 128 -1.91 -11.43 -18.74
N ILE A 129 -1.73 -11.98 -17.54
CA ILE A 129 -0.70 -11.49 -16.61
C ILE A 129 0.74 -11.72 -17.12
N TYR A 130 0.92 -12.61 -18.11
CA TYR A 130 2.21 -12.91 -18.73
C TYR A 130 2.48 -12.10 -20.01
N ASP A 131 1.50 -11.35 -20.51
CA ASP A 131 1.67 -10.45 -21.65
C ASP A 131 2.71 -9.38 -21.31
N HIS A 132 3.62 -9.07 -22.24
CA HIS A 132 4.65 -8.05 -22.08
C HIS A 132 4.08 -6.67 -21.71
N GLN A 133 2.82 -6.38 -22.04
CA GLN A 133 2.15 -5.14 -21.65
C GLN A 133 1.84 -5.08 -20.15
N PHE A 134 1.66 -6.23 -19.48
CA PHE A 134 1.18 -6.32 -18.09
C PHE A 134 2.18 -6.98 -17.13
N HIS A 135 3.27 -7.55 -17.64
CA HIS A 135 4.25 -8.32 -16.88
C HIS A 135 5.01 -7.55 -15.76
N ASN A 136 4.88 -6.22 -15.73
CA ASN A 136 5.46 -5.37 -14.68
C ASN A 136 4.48 -5.15 -13.53
N GLN A 137 3.19 -5.46 -13.71
CA GLN A 137 2.20 -5.36 -12.65
C GLN A 137 2.44 -6.43 -11.58
N TYR A 138 2.20 -6.09 -10.33
CA TYR A 138 2.39 -6.97 -9.19
C TYR A 138 1.44 -6.62 -8.05
N LEU A 139 1.32 -7.50 -7.07
CA LEU A 139 0.65 -7.18 -5.81
C LEU A 139 1.68 -6.81 -4.75
N PHE A 140 1.47 -5.69 -4.07
CA PHE A 140 2.15 -5.34 -2.84
C PHE A 140 1.35 -5.91 -1.66
N GLY A 141 1.78 -7.06 -1.16
CA GLY A 141 1.00 -7.96 -0.32
C GLY A 141 -0.21 -8.54 -1.06
N PRO A 142 -1.27 -9.00 -0.36
CA PRO A 142 -2.46 -9.54 -1.01
C PRO A 142 -3.45 -8.47 -1.52
N ALA A 143 -3.37 -7.24 -1.01
CA ALA A 143 -4.44 -6.24 -1.18
C ALA A 143 -4.22 -5.26 -2.33
N LEU A 144 -2.98 -4.82 -2.58
CA LEU A 144 -2.69 -3.67 -3.45
C LEU A 144 -2.04 -4.13 -4.75
N MET A 145 -2.71 -4.01 -5.89
CA MET A 145 -2.08 -4.18 -7.20
C MET A 145 -1.47 -2.87 -7.67
N VAL A 146 -0.18 -2.90 -7.96
CA VAL A 146 0.58 -1.77 -8.50
C VAL A 146 0.80 -2.00 -9.99
N ALA A 147 0.57 -0.96 -10.80
CA ALA A 147 0.92 -0.96 -12.21
C ALA A 147 2.04 0.05 -12.49
N PRO A 148 3.32 -0.40 -12.49
CA PRO A 148 4.46 0.45 -12.83
C PRO A 148 4.36 1.03 -14.23
N VAL A 149 4.81 2.29 -14.37
CA VAL A 149 4.73 3.04 -15.61
C VAL A 149 6.07 3.71 -15.89
N GLU A 150 6.49 3.72 -17.15
CA GLU A 150 7.68 4.46 -17.57
C GLU A 150 7.47 5.96 -17.36
N SER A 151 8.54 6.66 -16.99
CA SER A 151 8.52 8.08 -16.69
C SER A 151 8.20 8.97 -17.89
N SER A 152 8.42 8.45 -19.10
CA SER A 152 8.10 9.08 -20.38
C SER A 152 6.63 8.92 -20.82
N LYS A 153 5.79 8.18 -20.08
CA LYS A 153 4.41 7.87 -20.48
C LYS A 153 3.39 8.64 -19.64
N ASP A 154 2.47 9.31 -20.32
CA ASP A 154 1.30 9.96 -19.69
C ASP A 154 0.07 9.04 -19.64
N PHE A 155 0.12 7.89 -20.33
CA PHE A 155 -0.92 6.87 -20.33
C PHE A 155 -0.28 5.48 -20.30
N VAL A 156 -0.93 4.55 -19.59
CA VAL A 156 -0.54 3.13 -19.59
C VAL A 156 -1.77 2.25 -19.76
N LYS A 157 -1.58 1.08 -20.37
CA LYS A 157 -2.57 0.01 -20.29
C LYS A 157 -2.40 -0.73 -18.97
N VAL A 158 -3.49 -0.94 -18.25
CA VAL A 158 -3.55 -1.76 -17.03
C VAL A 158 -4.50 -2.92 -17.26
N TYR A 159 -4.08 -4.12 -16.88
CA TYR A 159 -4.96 -5.27 -16.82
C TYR A 159 -5.37 -5.55 -15.37
N LEU A 160 -6.67 -5.63 -15.09
CA LEU A 160 -7.16 -6.08 -13.79
C LEU A 160 -7.52 -7.57 -13.88
N PRO A 161 -6.85 -8.47 -13.15
CA PRO A 161 -7.24 -9.88 -13.09
C PRO A 161 -8.61 -10.08 -12.45
N GLN A 162 -9.12 -11.31 -12.44
CA GLN A 162 -10.39 -11.68 -11.82
C GLN A 162 -10.54 -11.10 -10.39
N GLY A 163 -11.67 -10.45 -10.14
CA GLY A 163 -12.04 -9.89 -8.83
C GLY A 163 -12.82 -8.59 -8.99
N ASN A 164 -13.00 -7.87 -7.88
CA ASN A 164 -13.42 -6.47 -7.87
C ASN A 164 -12.20 -5.65 -7.44
N TRP A 165 -12.06 -4.44 -7.98
CA TRP A 165 -10.91 -3.57 -7.74
C TRP A 165 -11.35 -2.14 -7.51
N TYR A 166 -10.63 -1.43 -6.66
CA TYR A 166 -10.88 -0.03 -6.34
C TYR A 166 -9.63 0.77 -6.65
N ASP A 167 -9.72 1.84 -7.43
CA ASP A 167 -8.59 2.77 -7.54
C ASP A 167 -8.31 3.38 -6.15
N LEU A 168 -7.07 3.21 -5.68
CA LEU A 168 -6.68 3.56 -4.31
C LEU A 168 -6.97 5.03 -3.98
N LEU A 169 -6.83 5.93 -4.95
CA LEU A 169 -6.90 7.36 -4.70
C LEU A 169 -8.32 7.90 -4.81
N THR A 170 -9.13 7.31 -5.69
CA THR A 170 -10.46 7.82 -6.06
C THR A 170 -11.63 6.97 -5.56
N ASP A 171 -11.36 5.76 -5.06
CA ASP A 171 -12.35 4.76 -4.69
C ASP A 171 -13.24 4.28 -5.85
N GLN A 172 -12.87 4.63 -7.09
CA GLN A 172 -13.60 4.17 -8.26
C GLN A 172 -13.52 2.65 -8.37
N ALA A 173 -14.68 2.00 -8.41
CA ALA A 173 -14.78 0.55 -8.54
C ALA A 173 -14.66 0.09 -9.99
N TYR A 174 -14.00 -1.03 -10.19
CA TYR A 174 -13.79 -1.71 -11.46
C TYR A 174 -14.01 -3.22 -11.29
N ASN A 175 -14.59 -3.85 -12.31
CA ASN A 175 -14.60 -5.30 -12.40
C ASN A 175 -13.20 -5.81 -12.80
N GLY A 176 -12.91 -7.07 -12.51
CA GLY A 176 -11.73 -7.75 -13.03
C GLY A 176 -11.91 -8.22 -14.46
N ASN A 177 -10.93 -8.97 -14.95
CA ASN A 177 -10.85 -9.51 -16.32
C ASN A 177 -11.00 -8.44 -17.41
N GLN A 178 -10.46 -7.24 -17.17
CA GLN A 178 -10.54 -6.14 -18.13
C GLN A 178 -9.22 -5.40 -18.29
N GLU A 179 -9.03 -4.84 -19.49
CA GLU A 179 -7.95 -3.93 -19.81
C GLU A 179 -8.49 -2.49 -19.82
N MET A 180 -7.69 -1.57 -19.30
CA MET A 180 -8.05 -0.15 -19.20
C MET A 180 -6.88 0.71 -19.65
N ILE A 181 -7.17 1.86 -20.24
CA ILE A 181 -6.17 2.91 -20.47
C ILE A 181 -6.34 3.94 -19.35
N VAL A 182 -5.24 4.22 -18.66
CA VAL A 182 -5.24 5.04 -17.45
C VAL A 182 -4.27 6.20 -17.64
N GLU A 183 -4.71 7.40 -17.28
CA GLU A 183 -3.86 8.58 -17.21
C GLU A 183 -2.87 8.48 -16.05
N THR A 184 -1.60 8.74 -16.35
CA THR A 184 -0.50 8.61 -15.41
C THR A 184 0.37 9.86 -15.43
N PRO A 185 -0.18 11.02 -15.02
CA PRO A 185 0.65 12.20 -14.77
C PRO A 185 1.76 11.86 -13.77
N ILE A 186 2.83 12.67 -13.76
CA ILE A 186 4.05 12.43 -12.99
C ILE A 186 3.81 12.13 -11.49
N ASP A 187 2.74 12.68 -10.91
CA ASP A 187 2.34 12.56 -9.51
C ASP A 187 1.38 11.39 -9.21
N ARG A 188 0.91 10.66 -10.23
CA ARG A 188 -0.03 9.54 -10.08
C ARG A 188 0.55 8.23 -10.60
N LEU A 189 0.73 7.26 -9.71
CA LEU A 189 0.97 5.86 -10.02
C LEU A 189 -0.36 5.10 -9.90
N PRO A 190 -0.77 4.30 -10.91
CA PRO A 190 -1.96 3.46 -10.78
C PRO A 190 -1.75 2.38 -9.73
N VAL A 191 -2.59 2.41 -8.70
CA VAL A 191 -2.65 1.40 -7.63
C VAL A 191 -4.11 1.06 -7.38
N TYR A 192 -4.42 -0.23 -7.38
CA TYR A 192 -5.77 -0.75 -7.22
C TYR A 192 -5.85 -1.67 -6.02
N VAL A 193 -6.87 -1.49 -5.19
CA VAL A 193 -7.11 -2.31 -4.01
C VAL A 193 -8.08 -3.41 -4.38
N LYS A 194 -7.74 -4.67 -4.09
CA LYS A 194 -8.62 -5.81 -4.32
C LYS A 194 -9.83 -5.74 -3.40
N GLY A 195 -11.03 -5.99 -3.91
CA GLY A 195 -12.24 -6.12 -3.11
C GLY A 195 -12.09 -7.19 -2.03
N SER A 196 -12.85 -7.03 -0.95
CA SER A 196 -12.70 -7.80 0.30
C SER A 196 -11.39 -7.59 1.05
N SER A 197 -10.51 -6.69 0.61
CA SER A 197 -9.25 -6.42 1.34
C SER A 197 -9.48 -5.65 2.63
N ILE A 198 -8.66 -5.98 3.62
CA ILE A 198 -8.50 -5.24 4.86
C ILE A 198 -7.10 -4.64 4.84
N VAL A 199 -6.99 -3.31 4.88
CA VAL A 199 -5.71 -2.60 4.84
C VAL A 199 -5.53 -1.77 6.12
N PRO A 200 -4.75 -2.27 7.10
CA PRO A 200 -4.45 -1.52 8.32
C PRO A 200 -3.42 -0.41 8.05
N MET A 201 -3.69 0.79 8.55
CA MET A 201 -2.89 1.98 8.34
C MET A 201 -2.78 2.83 9.62
N ARG A 202 -1.74 3.65 9.69
CA ARG A 202 -1.66 4.74 10.69
C ARG A 202 -2.47 5.93 10.21
N GLU A 203 -3.12 6.63 11.14
CA GLU A 203 -3.83 7.87 10.83
C GLU A 203 -2.92 8.93 10.20
N LYS A 204 -1.66 9.01 10.66
CA LYS A 204 -0.67 9.98 10.18
C LYS A 204 0.64 9.28 9.84
N ALA A 205 1.35 9.85 8.88
CA ALA A 205 2.75 9.51 8.67
C ALA A 205 3.56 10.12 9.82
N GLY A 206 4.02 9.27 10.74
CA GLY A 206 4.92 9.69 11.80
C GLY A 206 6.25 10.19 11.24
N ILE A 207 7.01 10.95 12.06
CA ILE A 207 8.35 11.41 11.67
C ILE A 207 9.33 10.23 11.58
N THR A 208 9.16 9.26 12.48
CA THR A 208 9.95 8.01 12.53
C THR A 208 9.02 6.80 12.46
N THR A 209 9.60 5.61 12.31
CA THR A 209 8.84 4.36 12.37
C THR A 209 8.23 4.11 13.75
N GLN A 210 8.79 4.69 14.82
CA GLN A 210 8.28 4.59 16.19
C GLN A 210 7.12 5.56 16.48
N ASP A 211 6.94 6.59 15.67
CA ASP A 211 5.81 7.51 15.77
C ASP A 211 4.56 6.87 15.14
N THR A 212 3.87 6.05 15.92
CA THR A 212 2.70 5.28 15.50
C THR A 212 1.38 6.06 15.62
N GLY A 213 1.34 7.07 16.49
CA GLY A 213 0.09 7.62 17.03
C GLY A 213 -0.67 6.61 17.92
N ASP A 214 -1.88 6.97 18.34
CA ASP A 214 -2.77 6.16 19.18
C ASP A 214 -3.97 5.58 18.42
N THR A 215 -4.05 5.81 17.11
CA THR A 215 -5.22 5.45 16.29
C THR A 215 -4.80 4.59 15.10
N LEU A 216 -5.37 3.39 15.03
CA LEU A 216 -5.29 2.48 13.88
C LEU A 216 -6.45 2.76 12.93
N GLU A 217 -6.15 3.03 11.66
CA GLU A 217 -7.15 3.04 10.59
C GLU A 217 -7.22 1.63 9.99
N ILE A 218 -8.42 1.10 9.79
CA ILE A 218 -8.67 -0.16 9.10
C ILE A 218 -9.54 0.16 7.90
N HIS A 219 -8.95 0.07 6.72
CA HIS A 219 -9.67 0.28 5.46
C HIS A 219 -10.25 -1.05 4.99
N LEU A 220 -11.58 -1.18 5.06
CA LEU A 220 -12.32 -2.33 4.56
C LEU A 220 -12.88 -2.01 3.17
N TYR A 221 -12.45 -2.76 2.17
CA TYR A 221 -12.95 -2.66 0.81
C TYR A 221 -14.06 -3.67 0.57
N LYS A 222 -15.23 -3.19 0.14
CA LYS A 222 -16.35 -4.07 -0.17
C LYS A 222 -15.93 -5.13 -1.20
N GLY A 223 -16.42 -6.34 -1.01
CA GLY A 223 -16.27 -7.43 -1.96
C GLY A 223 -17.23 -8.55 -1.60
N ASP A 224 -17.18 -9.63 -2.37
CA ASP A 224 -18.20 -10.67 -2.31
C ASP A 224 -17.69 -11.97 -1.69
N THR A 225 -16.42 -11.98 -1.26
CA THR A 225 -15.75 -13.15 -0.67
C THR A 225 -15.26 -12.86 0.74
N ASN A 226 -15.28 -13.87 1.59
CA ASN A 226 -14.64 -13.79 2.89
C ASN A 226 -13.13 -13.62 2.71
N ASN A 227 -12.52 -12.85 3.61
CA ASN A 227 -11.10 -12.59 3.59
C ASN A 227 -10.61 -12.29 5.01
N ASP A 228 -9.31 -12.39 5.24
CA ASP A 228 -8.74 -11.99 6.51
C ASP A 228 -7.34 -11.40 6.36
N PHE A 229 -6.95 -10.64 7.37
CA PHE A 229 -5.62 -10.08 7.51
C PHE A 229 -5.13 -10.28 8.94
N THR A 230 -3.92 -10.80 9.10
CA THR A 230 -3.28 -10.89 10.41
C THR A 230 -2.46 -9.63 10.64
N LEU A 231 -2.90 -8.78 11.56
CA LEU A 231 -2.13 -7.65 12.05
C LEU A 231 -1.11 -8.14 13.09
N TYR A 232 0.15 -7.74 12.90
CA TYR A 232 1.26 -8.11 13.78
C TYR A 232 2.03 -6.87 14.23
N GLU A 233 2.32 -6.80 15.52
CA GLU A 233 3.06 -5.73 16.19
C GLU A 233 4.05 -6.35 17.19
N ASP A 234 5.23 -5.78 17.33
CA ASP A 234 6.19 -6.02 18.41
C ASP A 234 7.03 -4.74 18.62
N ASP A 235 8.15 -4.80 19.34
CA ASP A 235 8.99 -3.63 19.58
C ASP A 235 9.78 -3.15 18.34
N GLY A 236 9.80 -3.94 17.26
CA GLY A 236 10.48 -3.66 16.00
C GLY A 236 12.01 -3.68 16.04
N ILE A 237 12.62 -4.10 17.14
CA ILE A 237 14.07 -3.98 17.37
C ILE A 237 14.68 -5.27 17.94
N SER A 238 14.08 -5.87 18.95
CA SER A 238 14.66 -6.99 19.69
C SER A 238 14.17 -8.34 19.17
N PHE A 239 14.67 -9.42 19.78
CA PHE A 239 14.18 -10.78 19.57
C PHE A 239 13.14 -11.21 20.62
N ASP A 240 12.63 -10.28 21.43
CA ASP A 240 11.69 -10.64 22.52
C ASP A 240 10.36 -11.22 21.99
N TYR A 241 10.03 -10.98 20.72
CA TYR A 241 8.92 -11.63 20.04
C TYR A 241 9.03 -13.17 20.02
N GLU A 242 10.25 -13.72 20.06
CA GLU A 242 10.49 -15.17 20.17
C GLU A 242 10.01 -15.73 21.51
N ASN A 243 9.94 -14.88 22.54
CA ASN A 243 9.49 -15.20 23.90
C ASN A 243 8.05 -14.74 24.17
N GLY A 244 7.28 -14.41 23.14
CA GLY A 244 5.86 -14.02 23.26
C GLY A 244 5.61 -12.52 23.37
N ALA A 245 6.65 -11.67 23.33
CA ALA A 245 6.49 -10.21 23.39
C ALA A 245 6.09 -9.60 22.03
N PHE A 246 4.98 -10.11 21.47
CA PHE A 246 4.32 -9.58 20.27
C PHE A 246 2.83 -9.37 20.55
N ALA A 247 2.13 -8.70 19.64
CA ALA A 247 0.69 -8.60 19.60
C ALA A 247 0.25 -9.00 18.19
N LYS A 248 -0.50 -10.09 18.09
CA LYS A 248 -0.99 -10.64 16.83
C LYS A 248 -2.50 -10.76 16.88
N ARG A 249 -3.19 -10.22 15.87
CA ARG A 249 -4.65 -10.20 15.80
C ARG A 249 -5.12 -10.53 14.40
N LYS A 250 -6.00 -11.53 14.29
CA LYS A 250 -6.72 -11.81 13.05
C LYS A 250 -7.85 -10.79 12.89
N ILE A 251 -7.92 -10.13 11.74
CA ILE A 251 -9.05 -9.31 11.31
C ILE A 251 -9.75 -10.07 10.19
N ALA A 252 -10.97 -10.55 10.44
CA ALA A 252 -11.72 -11.38 9.51
C ALA A 252 -12.93 -10.62 8.97
N TYR A 253 -13.04 -10.55 7.64
CA TYR A 253 -14.19 -10.02 6.92
C TYR A 253 -15.05 -11.17 6.38
N ALA A 254 -16.32 -11.18 6.77
CA ALA A 254 -17.33 -12.11 6.30
C ALA A 254 -18.37 -11.33 5.47
N ALA A 255 -18.28 -11.47 4.14
CA ALA A 255 -18.97 -10.60 3.20
C ALA A 255 -20.49 -10.79 3.21
N GLN A 256 -20.95 -12.04 3.26
CA GLN A 256 -22.37 -12.39 3.22
C GLN A 256 -23.06 -12.05 4.54
N GLU A 257 -22.34 -12.20 5.66
CA GLU A 257 -22.80 -11.94 7.01
C GLU A 257 -22.76 -10.46 7.40
N GLN A 258 -22.13 -9.63 6.54
CA GLN A 258 -21.93 -8.19 6.72
C GLN A 258 -21.20 -7.89 8.04
N GLU A 259 -20.08 -8.58 8.23
CA GLU A 259 -19.39 -8.63 9.50
C GLU A 259 -17.87 -8.47 9.33
N LEU A 260 -17.27 -7.70 10.25
CA LEU A 260 -15.84 -7.58 10.43
C LEU A 260 -15.51 -7.90 11.90
N VAL A 261 -14.61 -8.84 12.11
CA VAL A 261 -14.20 -9.29 13.44
C VAL A 261 -12.72 -9.05 13.63
N ILE A 262 -12.36 -8.27 14.64
CA ILE A 262 -10.99 -8.19 15.15
C ILE A 262 -10.90 -9.15 16.33
N HIS A 263 -10.24 -10.28 16.15
CA HIS A 263 -10.12 -11.31 17.18
C HIS A 263 -9.30 -10.83 18.39
N GLU A 264 -9.40 -11.57 19.50
CA GLU A 264 -8.55 -11.33 20.67
C GLU A 264 -7.04 -11.33 20.32
N GLN A 265 -6.28 -10.58 21.10
CA GLN A 265 -4.82 -10.53 20.97
C GLN A 265 -4.17 -11.83 21.42
N ASP A 266 -3.27 -12.33 20.57
CA ASP A 266 -2.24 -13.31 20.92
C ASP A 266 -0.92 -12.57 21.20
N GLY A 267 -0.19 -13.01 22.23
CA GLY A 267 1.04 -12.39 22.72
C GLY A 267 0.84 -11.24 23.72
N SER A 268 1.92 -10.84 24.39
CA SER A 268 1.90 -9.92 25.53
C SER A 268 2.27 -8.46 25.22
N TYR A 269 2.64 -8.14 23.97
CA TYR A 269 3.04 -6.78 23.61
C TYR A 269 1.89 -5.79 23.81
N GLN A 270 2.23 -4.60 24.29
CA GLN A 270 1.26 -3.54 24.54
C GLN A 270 1.26 -2.58 23.36
N THR A 271 0.26 -2.73 22.48
CA THR A 271 0.08 -1.84 21.33
C THR A 271 -0.06 -0.36 21.76
N PRO A 272 0.56 0.58 21.01
CA PRO A 272 0.34 2.00 21.22
C PRO A 272 -1.08 2.43 20.84
N TYR A 273 -1.77 1.67 19.98
CA TYR A 273 -3.12 1.98 19.54
C TYR A 273 -4.12 1.87 20.69
N LYS A 274 -4.95 2.91 20.84
CA LYS A 274 -6.08 2.98 21.77
C LYS A 274 -7.40 3.07 21.04
N LYS A 275 -7.40 3.52 19.79
CA LYS A 275 -8.60 3.67 18.95
C LYS A 275 -8.43 2.92 17.64
N ALA A 276 -9.53 2.41 17.12
CA ALA A 276 -9.63 1.90 15.76
C ALA A 276 -10.70 2.69 15.00
N LYS A 277 -10.35 3.19 13.80
CA LYS A 277 -11.28 3.79 12.83
C LYS A 277 -11.47 2.84 11.67
N ILE A 278 -12.70 2.43 11.41
CA ILE A 278 -13.02 1.46 10.37
C ILE A 278 -13.63 2.23 9.21
N TYR A 279 -12.88 2.39 8.13
CA TYR A 279 -13.31 3.06 6.91
C TYR A 279 -13.92 2.05 5.95
N PHE A 280 -15.11 2.36 5.42
CA PHE A 280 -15.87 1.47 4.55
C PHE A 280 -15.83 1.96 3.09
N HIS A 281 -15.04 1.32 2.25
CA HIS A 281 -14.88 1.63 0.83
C HIS A 281 -15.88 0.86 -0.04
N GLY A 282 -16.59 1.56 -0.93
CA GLY A 282 -17.60 0.94 -1.81
C GLY A 282 -18.91 0.52 -1.13
N PHE A 283 -19.13 0.83 0.14
CA PHE A 283 -20.38 0.54 0.88
C PHE A 283 -21.40 1.68 0.73
N SER A 284 -21.85 1.97 -0.49
CA SER A 284 -22.72 3.11 -0.81
C SER A 284 -24.10 3.09 -0.11
N SER A 285 -24.56 1.92 0.34
CA SER A 285 -25.82 1.74 1.06
C SER A 285 -25.62 1.55 2.57
N LEU A 286 -24.46 1.89 3.13
CA LEU A 286 -24.22 1.74 4.56
C LEU A 286 -25.11 2.68 5.39
N GLN A 287 -26.02 2.12 6.19
CA GLN A 287 -26.92 2.92 7.03
C GLN A 287 -26.58 2.86 8.51
N ASN A 288 -26.43 1.64 9.04
CA ASN A 288 -26.19 1.44 10.46
C ASN A 288 -25.00 0.52 10.66
N VAL A 289 -24.22 0.81 11.70
CA VAL A 289 -23.08 0.00 12.13
C VAL A 289 -23.22 -0.25 13.62
N TRP A 290 -23.00 -1.49 14.03
CA TRP A 290 -22.95 -1.90 15.44
C TRP A 290 -21.56 -2.37 15.78
N VAL A 291 -21.07 -1.95 16.94
CA VAL A 291 -19.81 -2.45 17.52
C VAL A 291 -20.12 -3.11 18.85
N ASN A 292 -19.79 -4.39 18.97
CA ASN A 292 -20.13 -5.24 20.12
C ASN A 292 -21.63 -5.18 20.50
N GLY A 293 -22.50 -5.12 19.48
CA GLY A 293 -23.95 -5.04 19.64
C GLY A 293 -24.51 -3.63 19.92
N ALA A 294 -23.66 -2.64 20.20
CA ALA A 294 -24.07 -1.25 20.40
C ALA A 294 -24.01 -0.46 19.09
N ALA A 295 -25.11 0.20 18.72
CA ALA A 295 -25.15 1.06 17.54
C ALA A 295 -24.11 2.19 17.67
N GLN A 296 -23.36 2.44 16.60
CA GLN A 296 -22.39 3.52 16.50
C GLN A 296 -22.87 4.56 15.49
N PRO A 297 -22.64 5.86 15.76
CA PRO A 297 -22.89 6.89 14.77
C PRO A 297 -21.94 6.70 13.58
N LEU A 298 -22.49 6.73 12.37
CA LEU A 298 -21.68 6.75 11.16
C LEU A 298 -21.16 8.17 10.92
N GLU A 299 -19.85 8.33 10.92
CA GLU A 299 -19.17 9.58 10.63
C GLU A 299 -18.69 9.60 9.18
N TRP A 300 -18.47 10.79 8.62
CA TRP A 300 -17.98 10.97 7.25
C TRP A 300 -16.77 11.87 7.25
N LYS A 301 -15.78 11.53 6.43
CA LYS A 301 -14.54 12.31 6.30
C LYS A 301 -14.13 12.41 4.83
N GLU A 302 -13.77 13.62 4.41
CA GLU A 302 -12.97 13.80 3.21
C GLU A 302 -11.57 13.20 3.48
N TYR A 303 -11.32 12.05 2.88
CA TYR A 303 -10.13 11.25 3.06
C TYR A 303 -9.21 11.37 1.84
N ARG A 304 -7.90 11.45 2.12
CA ARG A 304 -6.85 11.55 1.11
C ARG A 304 -5.72 10.60 1.45
N PHE A 305 -5.36 9.75 0.50
CA PHE A 305 -4.15 8.93 0.57
C PHE A 305 -2.90 9.73 0.21
N ILE A 306 -3.05 10.65 -0.75
CA ILE A 306 -2.03 11.56 -1.27
C ILE A 306 -2.58 12.99 -1.15
N ASN A 307 -1.77 13.93 -0.64
CA ASN A 307 -2.20 15.33 -0.54
C ASN A 307 -2.13 16.00 -1.91
N PRO A 308 -2.96 17.04 -2.16
CA PRO A 308 -2.83 17.85 -3.37
C PRO A 308 -1.43 18.44 -3.50
N MET A 309 -1.01 18.59 -4.76
CA MET A 309 0.21 19.32 -5.09
C MET A 309 0.03 20.80 -4.74
N LYS A 310 1.04 21.39 -4.11
CA LYS A 310 1.12 22.83 -3.87
C LYS A 310 1.17 23.59 -5.19
N HIS A 311 0.64 24.79 -5.15
CA HIS A 311 0.71 25.71 -6.26
C HIS A 311 2.10 26.38 -6.27
N TYR A 312 2.95 25.96 -7.21
CA TYR A 312 4.30 26.54 -7.38
C TYR A 312 4.36 27.61 -8.49
N ASP A 313 3.47 27.54 -9.47
CA ASP A 313 3.30 28.55 -10.54
C ASP A 313 2.34 29.67 -10.06
N PRO A 314 2.51 30.96 -10.36
CA PRO A 314 1.47 31.98 -10.11
C PRO A 314 0.27 31.90 -11.06
N VAL A 315 0.33 31.09 -12.13
CA VAL A 315 -0.70 30.98 -13.17
C VAL A 315 -1.39 29.61 -13.10
N GLY A 316 -2.73 29.61 -13.11
CA GLY A 316 -3.55 28.41 -13.07
C GLY A 316 -4.14 28.14 -11.68
N THR A 317 -4.73 26.96 -11.49
CA THR A 317 -5.04 26.43 -10.17
C THR A 317 -4.71 24.95 -10.26
N PRO A 318 -3.81 24.41 -9.41
CA PRO A 318 -3.50 22.99 -9.45
C PRO A 318 -4.79 22.20 -9.18
N PRO A 319 -4.96 21.05 -9.82
CA PRO A 319 -6.12 20.20 -9.54
C PRO A 319 -6.16 19.90 -8.04
N GLU A 320 -7.36 19.83 -7.46
CA GLU A 320 -7.59 19.64 -6.02
C GLU A 320 -7.03 18.31 -5.48
N GLY A 321 -6.47 17.46 -6.36
CA GLY A 321 -6.05 16.11 -6.07
C GLY A 321 -7.24 15.18 -5.80
N PRO A 322 -7.03 13.86 -5.86
CA PRO A 322 -8.08 12.90 -5.58
C PRO A 322 -8.49 12.99 -4.09
N LYS A 323 -9.79 12.85 -3.86
CA LYS A 323 -10.41 12.81 -2.54
C LYS A 323 -11.56 11.83 -2.53
N ILE A 324 -11.80 11.23 -1.38
CA ILE A 324 -12.87 10.25 -1.19
C ILE A 324 -13.68 10.70 0.02
N ASN A 325 -15.00 10.76 -0.08
CA ASN A 325 -15.84 10.95 1.09
C ASN A 325 -16.15 9.57 1.70
N LEU A 326 -15.44 9.21 2.76
CA LEU A 326 -15.53 7.87 3.34
C LEU A 326 -16.36 7.85 4.63
N PRO A 327 -17.33 6.92 4.72
CA PRO A 327 -17.98 6.63 5.98
C PRO A 327 -17.07 5.81 6.89
N PHE A 328 -17.10 6.09 8.19
CA PHE A 328 -16.36 5.35 9.19
C PHE A 328 -17.05 5.31 10.54
N VAL A 329 -16.64 4.35 11.36
CA VAL A 329 -16.94 4.33 12.80
C VAL A 329 -15.66 4.29 13.60
N THR A 330 -15.71 4.85 14.81
CA THR A 330 -14.61 4.80 15.77
C THR A 330 -14.96 3.86 16.91
N THR A 331 -14.02 3.03 17.35
CA THR A 331 -14.16 2.19 18.54
C THR A 331 -12.88 2.14 19.36
N LEU A 332 -12.99 1.71 20.62
CA LEU A 332 -11.83 1.41 21.46
C LEU A 332 -11.09 0.21 20.87
N TYR A 333 -9.79 0.35 20.67
CA TYR A 333 -8.93 -0.75 20.26
C TYR A 333 -8.52 -1.58 21.48
N ALA A 334 -9.47 -2.33 22.02
CA ALA A 334 -9.25 -3.23 23.15
C ALA A 334 -8.59 -4.54 22.69
N ASN A 335 -7.83 -5.19 23.58
CA ASN A 335 -7.16 -6.48 23.30
C ASN A 335 -8.17 -7.65 23.21
N THR A 336 -9.41 -7.44 23.64
CA THR A 336 -10.50 -8.41 23.49
C THR A 336 -11.07 -8.38 22.07
N LYS A 337 -11.85 -9.42 21.74
CA LYS A 337 -12.57 -9.50 20.48
C LYS A 337 -13.46 -8.27 20.26
N ILE A 338 -13.37 -7.67 19.07
CA ILE A 338 -14.21 -6.55 18.62
C ILE A 338 -15.03 -7.05 17.43
N PHE A 339 -16.34 -6.93 17.55
CA PHE A 339 -17.30 -7.42 16.59
C PHE A 339 -18.04 -6.25 15.94
N ILE A 340 -17.90 -6.11 14.63
CA ILE A 340 -18.49 -5.01 13.85
C ILE A 340 -19.46 -5.61 12.85
N ARG A 341 -20.70 -5.16 12.87
CA ARG A 341 -21.72 -5.55 11.88
C ARG A 341 -22.40 -4.33 11.29
N TRP A 342 -22.95 -4.48 10.10
CA TRP A 342 -23.70 -3.43 9.43
C TRP A 342 -24.86 -3.99 8.63
N ASN A 343 -25.72 -3.11 8.15
CA ASN A 343 -26.77 -3.42 7.19
C ASN A 343 -26.76 -2.44 6.01
N HIS A 344 -27.47 -2.82 4.95
CA HIS A 344 -27.70 -2.02 3.75
C HIS A 344 -29.04 -1.29 3.80
#